data_AF-A0AAW0KMT7-F1
#
_entry.id   AF-A0AAW0KMT7-F1
#
_cell.length_a   1.000
_cell.length_b   1.000
_cell.length_c   1.000
_cell.angle_alpha   90.00
_cell.angle_beta   90.00
_cell.angle_gamma   90.00
#
_symmetry.space_group_name_H-M   'P 1'
#
loop_
_entity.id
_entity.type
_entity.pdbx_description
1 polymer ?
#
loop_
_entity_poly.entity_id
_entity_poly.type
_entity_poly.pdbx_seq_one_letter_code
_entity_poly.pdbx_strand_id
1 'polypeptide(L)'
;MWEDSKTGSKWVIVTRCYFPRDLPENVGRPCAPENNEVYESNHESTIMAGLIQGPCEVLPPAKFSEENERRSQAGPDANMGLQPIFLCKYVSSLPTLHAIASVLMFSF
;
A
#
# COMPACT_ATOMS: atom_id res chain seq x y z
N MET A 1 15.75 6.45 -2.50
CA MET A 1 15.69 6.61 -3.97
C MET A 1 17.06 7.01 -4.47
N TRP A 2 17.51 6.47 -5.59
CA TRP A 2 18.77 6.84 -6.23
C TRP A 2 18.62 6.83 -7.74
N GLU A 3 19.62 7.38 -8.44
CA GLU A 3 19.71 7.33 -9.89
C GLU A 3 20.93 6.48 -10.27
N ASP A 4 20.76 5.58 -11.21
CA ASP A 4 21.83 4.79 -11.79
C ASP A 4 22.64 5.67 -12.75
N SER A 5 23.92 5.88 -12.45
CA SER A 5 24.76 6.82 -13.21
C SER A 5 25.11 6.37 -14.63
N LYS A 6 24.93 5.09 -14.96
CA LYS A 6 25.21 4.56 -16.31
C LYS A 6 24.00 4.71 -17.23
N THR A 7 22.81 4.48 -16.70
CA THR A 7 21.57 4.42 -17.47
C THR A 7 20.68 5.66 -17.27
N GLY A 8 20.93 6.48 -16.24
CA GLY A 8 20.04 7.55 -15.81
C GLY A 8 18.73 7.07 -15.18
N SER A 9 18.59 5.76 -14.96
CA SER A 9 17.37 5.16 -14.43
C SER A 9 17.21 5.50 -12.95
N LYS A 10 16.01 5.92 -12.55
CA LYS A 10 15.69 6.20 -11.14
C LYS A 10 15.14 4.94 -10.47
N TRP A 11 15.68 4.61 -9.31
CA TRP A 11 15.37 3.41 -8.55
C TRP A 11 14.98 3.77 -7.12
N VAL A 12 14.15 2.91 -6.54
CA VAL A 12 13.70 3.05 -5.15
C VAL A 12 13.70 1.69 -4.48
N ILE A 13 14.10 1.67 -3.20
CA ILE A 13 13.90 0.54 -2.31
C ILE A 13 12.55 0.76 -1.62
N VAL A 14 11.69 -0.23 -1.71
CA VAL A 14 10.34 -0.19 -1.16
C VAL A 14 10.10 -1.42 -0.30
N THR A 15 9.29 -1.27 0.73
CA THR A 15 8.69 -2.42 1.41
C THR A 15 7.48 -2.88 0.60
N ARG A 16 7.44 -4.16 0.22
CA ARG A 16 6.28 -4.68 -0.53
C ARG A 16 5.09 -4.90 0.38
N CYS A 17 3.90 -4.64 -0.14
CA CYS A 17 2.64 -5.06 0.46
C CYS A 17 1.93 -6.02 -0.48
N TYR A 18 1.25 -7.03 0.07
CA TYR A 18 0.55 -8.04 -0.69
C TYR A 18 -0.93 -8.05 -0.35
N PHE A 19 -1.78 -8.23 -1.37
CA PHE A 19 -3.17 -8.58 -1.10
C PHE A 19 -3.24 -10.01 -0.56
N PRO A 20 -4.28 -10.34 0.23
CA PRO A 20 -4.50 -11.68 0.73
C PRO A 20 -4.49 -12.77 -0.35
N ARG A 21 -4.83 -12.42 -1.60
CA ARG A 21 -4.84 -13.34 -2.75
C ARG A 21 -3.45 -13.65 -3.29
N ASP A 22 -2.51 -12.72 -3.13
CA ASP A 22 -1.14 -12.81 -3.62
C ASP A 22 -0.20 -13.46 -2.58
N LEU A 23 -0.70 -13.67 -1.36
CA LEU A 23 0.02 -14.42 -0.34
C LEU A 23 0.12 -15.90 -0.74
N PRO A 24 1.32 -16.50 -0.65
CA PRO A 24 1.50 -17.91 -0.95
C PRO A 24 0.68 -18.79 0.00
N GLU A 25 0.24 -19.95 -0.49
CA GLU A 25 -0.72 -20.83 0.22
C GLU A 25 -0.23 -21.31 1.59
N ASN A 26 1.08 -21.31 1.82
CA ASN A 26 1.71 -21.68 3.08
C ASN A 26 1.61 -20.58 4.15
N VAL A 27 1.24 -19.36 3.77
CA VAL A 27 0.93 -18.28 4.70
C VAL A 27 -0.55 -18.35 4.98
N GLY A 28 -0.93 -18.66 6.22
CA GLY A 28 -2.33 -18.82 6.62
C GLY A 28 -3.17 -17.63 6.17
N ARG A 29 -4.09 -17.85 5.24
CA ARG A 29 -4.99 -16.80 4.75
C ARG A 29 -6.08 -16.55 5.81
N PRO A 30 -6.40 -15.29 6.13
CA PRO A 30 -7.55 -15.01 6.98
C PRO A 30 -8.83 -15.53 6.34
N CYS A 31 -9.75 -16.03 7.17
CA CYS A 31 -11.01 -16.64 6.75
C CYS A 31 -11.95 -15.64 6.03
N ALA A 32 -11.79 -14.34 6.29
CA ALA A 32 -12.54 -13.26 5.64
C ALA A 32 -11.63 -12.02 5.47
N PRO A 33 -10.89 -11.92 4.34
CA PRO A 33 -10.15 -10.70 4.04
C PRO A 33 -11.11 -9.55 3.72
N GLU A 34 -10.82 -8.37 4.23
CA GLU A 34 -11.57 -7.17 3.88
C GLU A 34 -11.14 -6.62 2.53
N ASN A 35 -12.02 -5.86 1.88
CA ASN A 35 -11.66 -5.18 0.65
C ASN A 35 -10.52 -4.20 0.91
N ASN A 36 -9.55 -4.17 -0.01
CA ASN A 36 -8.35 -3.33 0.08
C ASN A 36 -7.46 -3.63 1.29
N GLU A 37 -7.60 -4.81 1.92
CA GLU A 37 -6.68 -5.28 2.94
C GLU A 37 -5.33 -5.65 2.32
N VAL A 38 -4.26 -5.15 2.93
CA VAL A 38 -2.88 -5.39 2.52
C VAL A 38 -2.01 -5.81 3.69
N TYR A 39 -1.06 -6.70 3.42
CA TYR A 39 -0.08 -7.18 4.39
C TYR A 39 1.30 -6.67 4.04
N GLU A 40 1.93 -5.99 4.99
CA GLU A 40 3.31 -5.56 4.85
C GLU A 40 4.26 -6.76 4.86
N SER A 41 5.19 -6.78 3.92
CA SER A 41 6.30 -7.72 3.90
C SER A 41 7.44 -7.22 4.78
N ASN A 42 8.16 -8.13 5.41
CA ASN A 42 9.46 -7.84 6.02
C ASN A 42 10.61 -7.80 4.99
N HIS A 43 10.31 -7.89 3.70
CA HIS A 43 11.30 -7.88 2.63
C HIS A 43 11.25 -6.57 1.83
N GLU A 44 12.40 -5.91 1.78
CA GLU A 44 12.64 -4.80 0.87
C GLU A 44 12.79 -5.28 -0.57
N SER A 45 12.40 -4.44 -1.52
CA SER A 45 12.52 -4.70 -2.95
C SER A 45 12.98 -3.46 -3.70
N THR A 46 13.84 -3.65 -4.69
CA THR A 46 14.29 -2.58 -5.57
C THR A 46 13.46 -2.56 -6.84
N ILE A 47 12.87 -1.41 -7.16
CA ILE A 47 12.06 -1.22 -8.37
C ILE A 47 12.37 0.13 -9.01
N MET A 48 12.03 0.26 -10.30
CA MET A 48 12.18 1.54 -11.00
C MET A 48 11.13 2.53 -10.53
N ALA A 49 11.53 3.78 -10.30
CA ALA A 49 10.62 4.85 -9.88
C ALA A 49 9.58 5.19 -10.97
N GLY A 50 9.85 4.88 -12.24
CA GLY A 50 8.87 5.02 -13.32
C GLY A 50 7.67 4.06 -13.22
N LEU A 51 7.74 3.04 -12.35
CA LEU A 51 6.63 2.12 -12.09
C LEU A 51 5.68 2.65 -11.00
N ILE A 52 5.99 3.79 -10.37
CA ILE A 52 5.13 4.37 -9.32
C ILE A 52 3.94 5.05 -9.98
N GLN A 53 2.73 4.54 -9.74
CA GLN A 53 1.51 5.16 -10.28
C GLN A 53 1.09 6.42 -9.51
N GLY A 54 1.39 6.48 -8.22
CA GLY A 54 1.09 7.63 -7.39
C GLY A 54 1.11 7.29 -5.90
N PRO A 55 0.89 8.30 -5.04
CA PRO A 55 0.74 8.09 -3.61
C PRO A 55 -0.58 7.39 -3.28
N CYS A 56 -0.59 6.69 -2.16
CA CYS A 56 -1.80 6.11 -1.58
C CYS A 56 -1.74 6.21 -0.06
N GLU A 57 -2.86 6.03 0.61
CA GLU A 57 -2.93 6.04 2.06
C GLU A 57 -3.14 4.63 2.61
N VAL A 58 -2.36 4.26 3.62
CA VAL A 58 -2.59 3.02 4.37
C VAL A 58 -3.10 3.40 5.75
N LEU A 59 -4.31 2.95 6.07
CA LEU A 59 -5.03 3.33 7.26
C LEU A 59 -5.18 2.14 8.22
N PRO A 60 -5.10 2.37 9.54
CA PRO A 60 -5.48 1.37 10.53
C PRO A 60 -7.00 1.11 10.49
N PRO A 61 -7.48 -0.04 11.02
CA PRO A 61 -8.88 -0.47 10.88
C PRO A 61 -9.93 0.60 11.22
N ALA A 62 -9.76 1.30 12.35
CA ALA A 62 -10.71 2.32 12.78
C ALA A 62 -10.82 3.49 11.77
N LYS A 63 -9.68 4.00 11.29
CA LYS A 63 -9.65 5.11 10.33
C LYS A 63 -10.08 4.68 8.93
N PHE A 64 -9.74 3.45 8.55
CA PHE A 64 -10.15 2.90 7.26
C PHE A 64 -11.67 2.77 7.17
N SER A 65 -12.34 2.26 8.21
CA SER A 65 -13.80 2.14 8.25
C SER A 65 -14.46 3.52 8.10
N GLU A 66 -14.03 4.49 8.90
CA GLU A 66 -14.55 5.86 8.88
C GLU A 66 -14.40 6.51 7.49
N GLU A 67 -13.21 6.44 6.90
CA GLU A 67 -12.94 7.06 5.60
C GLU A 67 -13.65 6.32 4.46
N ASN A 68 -13.72 4.99 4.52
CA ASN A 68 -14.45 4.20 3.52
C ASN A 68 -15.96 4.49 3.57
N GLU A 69 -16.54 4.60 4.76
CA GLU A 69 -17.93 5.03 4.94
C GLU A 69 -18.15 6.45 4.42
N ARG A 70 -17.27 7.40 4.76
CA ARG A 70 -17.34 8.78 4.27
C ARG A 70 -17.31 8.84 2.74
N ARG A 71 -16.42 8.09 2.09
CA ARG A 71 -16.32 8.00 0.62
C ARG A 71 -17.52 7.29 0.00
N SER A 72 -18.07 6.28 0.64
CA SER A 72 -19.28 5.58 0.16
C SER A 72 -20.52 6.47 0.13
N GLN A 73 -20.59 7.44 1.05
CA GLN A 73 -21.67 8.42 1.15
C GLN A 73 -21.42 9.67 0.30
N ALA A 74 -20.16 10.00 0.04
CA ALA A 74 -19.79 11.06 -0.87
C ALA A 74 -20.02 10.63 -2.32
N GLY A 75 -20.73 11.43 -3.12
CA GLY A 75 -20.97 11.13 -4.53
C GLY A 75 -19.67 10.95 -5.34
N PRO A 76 -19.72 10.33 -6.54
CA PRO A 76 -18.53 10.00 -7.33
C PRO A 76 -17.60 11.19 -7.58
N ASP A 77 -18.17 12.37 -7.82
CA ASP A 77 -17.42 13.60 -8.10
C ASP A 77 -16.66 14.12 -6.86
N ALA A 78 -17.18 13.89 -5.66
CA ALA A 78 -16.53 14.29 -4.41
C ALA A 78 -15.33 13.40 -4.04
N ASN A 79 -15.25 12.21 -4.65
CA ASN A 79 -14.14 11.28 -4.49
C ASN A 79 -13.11 11.38 -5.63
N MET A 80 -13.38 12.20 -6.66
CA MET A 80 -12.51 12.33 -7.82
C MET A 80 -11.18 12.96 -7.40
N GLY A 81 -10.08 12.25 -7.66
CA GLY A 81 -8.73 12.71 -7.30
C GLY A 81 -8.31 12.40 -5.86
N LEU A 82 -9.14 11.71 -5.06
CA LEU A 82 -8.69 11.17 -3.78
C LEU A 82 -7.70 10.04 -4.01
N GLN A 83 -6.66 10.00 -3.19
CA GLN A 83 -5.68 8.92 -3.19
C GLN A 83 -6.36 7.60 -2.81
N PRO A 84 -5.97 6.46 -3.40
CA PRO A 84 -6.50 5.18 -3.00
C PRO A 84 -6.15 4.90 -1.54
N ILE A 85 -7.06 4.23 -0.82
CA ILE A 85 -6.88 3.87 0.59
C ILE A 85 -6.79 2.34 0.72
N PHE A 86 -5.90 1.88 1.60
CA PHE A 86 -5.70 0.47 1.91
C PHE A 86 -5.76 0.23 3.41
N LEU A 87 -6.26 -0.95 3.79
CA LEU A 87 -6.38 -1.38 5.18
C LEU A 87 -5.15 -2.20 5.57
N CYS A 88 -4.47 -1.79 6.63
CA CYS A 88 -3.44 -2.61 7.27
C CYS A 88 -3.86 -3.00 8.69
N LYS A 89 -4.17 -4.29 8.90
CA LYS A 89 -4.63 -4.80 10.22
C LYS A 89 -3.48 -5.02 11.21
N TYR A 90 -2.29 -5.36 10.73
CA TYR A 90 -1.16 -5.72 11.56
C TYR A 90 -0.06 -4.67 11.46
N VAL A 91 -0.25 -3.56 12.17
CA VAL A 91 0.84 -2.61 12.40
C VAL A 91 1.76 -3.24 13.44
N SER A 92 2.79 -3.94 13.00
CA SER A 92 3.89 -4.29 13.91
C SER A 92 4.43 -2.96 14.45
N SER A 93 4.43 -2.82 15.78
CA SER A 93 4.66 -1.58 16.53
C SER A 93 6.10 -1.08 16.40
N LEU A 94 6.48 -0.60 15.22
CA LEU A 94 7.74 0.13 15.01
C LEU A 94 7.42 1.52 14.46
N PRO A 95 8.14 2.56 14.90
CA PRO A 95 7.90 3.97 14.53
C PRO A 95 8.14 4.29 13.04
N THR A 96 8.38 3.28 12.21
CA THR A 96 8.72 3.38 10.79
C THR A 96 7.53 3.79 9.91
N LEU A 97 6.28 3.70 10.41
CA LEU A 97 5.05 3.82 9.61
C LEU A 97 4.84 5.15 8.87
N HIS A 98 5.41 6.28 9.36
CA HIS A 98 5.29 7.56 8.66
C HIS A 98 6.04 7.57 7.31
N ALA A 99 7.04 6.69 7.15
CA ALA A 99 7.81 6.56 5.91
C ALA A 99 7.19 5.54 4.93
N ILE A 100 6.40 4.57 5.41
CA ILE A 100 5.95 3.42 4.61
C ILE A 100 4.69 3.74 3.79
N ALA A 101 3.84 4.64 4.31
CA ALA A 101 2.63 5.09 3.60
C ALA A 101 2.94 5.75 2.24
N SER A 102 4.15 6.27 2.03
CA SER A 102 4.50 6.96 0.77
C SER A 102 4.85 6.02 -0.39
N VAL A 103 4.92 4.70 -0.18
CA VAL A 103 5.51 3.79 -1.19
C VAL A 103 4.78 2.45 -1.34
N LEU A 104 3.45 2.44 -1.37
CA LEU A 104 2.73 1.23 -1.78
C LEU A 104 2.63 1.17 -3.31
N MET A 105 3.33 0.19 -3.86
CA MET A 105 3.50 -0.05 -5.28
C MET A 105 2.66 -1.25 -5.71
N PHE A 106 1.61 -1.02 -6.50
CA PHE A 106 0.98 -2.07 -7.29
C PHE A 106 1.92 -2.41 -8.44
N SER A 107 2.72 -3.46 -8.28
CA SER A 107 3.37 -4.15 -9.39
C SER A 107 2.52 -5.37 -9.72
N PHE A 108 1.81 -5.33 -10.85
CA PHE A 108 1.32 -6.52 -11.53
C PHE A 108 2.47 -7.20 -12.27
#